data_AF-A0A8H4JRZ9-F1
#
_entry.id   AF-A0A8H4JRZ9-F1
#
_cell.length_a   1.000
_cell.length_b   1.000
_cell.length_c   1.000
_cell.angle_alpha   90.00
_cell.angle_beta   90.00
_cell.angle_gamma   90.00
#
_symmetry.space_group_name_H-M   'P 1'
#
loop_
_entity.id
_entity.type
_entity.pdbx_description
1 polymer ?
#
loop_
_entity_poly.entity_id
_entity_poly.type
_entity_poly.pdbx_seq_one_letter_code
_entity_poly.pdbx_strand_id
1 'polypeptide(L)'
;MKLNGAVLVALAATTEASPLIGRQLISKRENIWENKDLLCKRSTRTPEDAAATWEETGAGVDLELFIKTQWEHQNSWLKNLESGIQGGSVSGKSPASGCGALSGTCAPLNDMSCDEQFDKFGPTPLGRTSYWIFKAAEGARNKLLGIKDQLTEQTIISNGQIDQMALDFGGNSDGGAHSLTWLAASSTMAGALGGLVPGAGPAIGAGFGFLGGLFSGLAAEAKGDGVDTPDIKAGLAKAYEKAQGKIDLILSLAMGGGSKPEDYDVLPAPVWDTYETKIAKFFNGGWWLTDDDSASVNLVLRSVGNNLHKKVANSIMKSAGLKLVAEKNDKFKTAEDCGFAPGRQWMELKDGRFYCFYLMRGSNNLETVDDSIYDKMAEHGLGDREKYYRNMIDCALNGGGEVDASKLVFNEIPHCYFDLPVKFVQRDHNSCGLMDCRANKESDIE
;
A
#
# COMPACT_ATOMS: atom_id res chain seq x y z
N MET A 1 28.13 14.96 35.48
CA MET A 1 27.11 14.37 36.37
C MET A 1 27.18 12.86 36.18
N LYS A 2 27.54 12.08 37.21
CA LYS A 2 27.67 10.61 37.10
C LYS A 2 26.26 9.99 37.10
N LEU A 3 25.78 9.57 35.93
CA LEU A 3 24.52 8.83 35.80
C LEU A 3 24.78 7.35 36.06
N ASN A 4 24.19 6.84 37.15
CA ASN A 4 24.26 5.44 37.58
C ASN A 4 23.43 4.54 36.65
N GLY A 5 23.99 3.40 36.25
CA GLY A 5 23.41 2.42 35.31
C GLY A 5 22.11 1.71 35.74
N ALA A 6 21.44 2.17 36.79
CA ALA A 6 20.18 1.59 37.28
C ALA A 6 18.94 2.05 36.48
N VAL A 7 19.00 3.18 35.77
CA VAL A 7 17.85 3.73 35.03
C VAL A 7 17.62 3.00 33.70
N LEU A 8 18.65 2.40 33.10
CA LEU A 8 18.56 1.59 31.87
C LEU A 8 17.87 0.23 32.07
N VAL A 9 17.75 -0.26 33.31
CA VAL A 9 17.17 -1.59 33.62
C VAL A 9 15.65 -1.55 33.79
N ALA A 10 15.06 -0.39 34.07
CA ALA A 10 13.64 -0.29 34.47
C ALA A 10 12.64 -0.21 33.31
N LEU A 11 13.08 0.06 32.07
CA LEU A 11 12.18 0.27 30.92
C LEU A 11 12.11 -0.92 29.94
N ALA A 12 12.85 -2.00 30.20
CA ALA A 12 12.73 -3.26 29.45
C ALA A 12 11.60 -4.18 29.98
N ALA A 13 10.74 -3.69 30.88
CA ALA A 13 9.82 -4.50 31.68
C ALA A 13 8.32 -4.26 31.43
N THR A 14 7.91 -3.51 30.41
CA THR A 14 6.48 -3.29 30.13
C THR A 14 6.07 -3.68 28.73
N THR A 15 6.27 -4.96 28.40
CA THR A 15 5.37 -5.75 27.54
C THR A 15 5.29 -7.14 28.18
N GLU A 16 4.18 -7.85 28.04
CA GLU A 16 3.81 -9.07 28.78
C GLU A 16 4.70 -10.33 28.51
N ALA A 17 6.02 -10.18 28.52
CA ALA A 17 6.96 -11.28 28.52
C ALA A 17 7.38 -11.60 29.95
N SER A 18 7.37 -12.89 30.31
CA SER A 18 7.83 -13.38 31.61
C SER A 18 9.16 -12.75 32.03
N PRO A 19 9.39 -12.42 33.32
CA PRO A 19 10.59 -11.74 33.82
C PRO A 19 11.92 -12.47 33.51
N LEU A 20 11.86 -13.76 33.15
CA LEU A 20 12.99 -14.54 32.65
C LEU A 20 13.42 -14.16 31.22
N ILE A 21 12.45 -13.85 30.34
CA ILE A 21 12.68 -13.48 28.94
C ILE A 21 13.30 -12.08 28.88
N GLY A 22 12.80 -11.13 29.67
CA GLY A 22 13.36 -9.78 29.78
C GLY A 22 14.81 -9.80 30.29
N ARG A 23 15.12 -10.65 31.29
CA ARG A 23 16.49 -10.80 31.82
C ARG A 23 17.44 -11.44 30.80
N GLN A 24 16.96 -12.43 30.04
CA GLN A 24 17.72 -13.03 28.94
C GLN A 24 18.00 -12.02 27.82
N LEU A 25 17.01 -11.22 27.41
CA LEU A 25 17.17 -10.19 26.38
C LEU A 25 18.19 -9.13 26.79
N ILE A 26 18.17 -8.65 28.04
CA ILE A 26 19.14 -7.69 28.56
C ILE A 26 20.56 -8.29 28.55
N SER A 27 20.72 -9.51 29.08
CA SER A 27 22.04 -10.18 29.10
C SER A 27 22.60 -10.46 27.69
N LYS A 28 21.70 -10.77 26.74
CA LYS A 28 22.06 -10.98 25.33
C LYS A 28 22.50 -9.67 24.68
N ARG A 29 21.82 -8.56 24.97
CA ARG A 29 22.19 -7.21 24.49
C ARG A 29 23.53 -6.73 25.04
N GLU A 30 23.78 -6.89 26.33
CA GLU A 30 25.06 -6.50 26.94
C GLU A 30 26.25 -7.20 26.26
N ASN A 31 26.13 -8.51 25.99
CA ASN A 31 27.15 -9.26 25.25
C ASN A 31 27.36 -8.72 23.82
N ILE A 32 26.28 -8.32 23.14
CA ILE A 32 26.37 -7.73 21.79
C ILE A 32 27.05 -6.36 21.85
N TRP A 33 26.72 -5.52 22.82
CA TRP A 33 27.30 -4.18 22.96
C TRP A 33 28.78 -4.18 23.36
N GLU A 34 29.24 -5.22 24.04
CA GLU A 34 30.64 -5.35 24.45
C GLU A 34 31.52 -6.03 23.38
N ASN A 35 30.91 -6.63 22.36
CA ASN A 35 31.61 -7.37 21.32
C ASN A 35 31.40 -6.75 19.94
N LYS A 36 32.44 -6.07 19.44
CA LYS A 36 32.49 -5.42 18.13
C LYS A 36 32.01 -6.32 16.99
N ASP A 37 32.48 -7.56 16.96
CA ASP A 37 32.11 -8.51 15.90
C ASP A 37 30.63 -8.90 15.97
N LEU A 38 30.08 -9.13 17.18
CA LEU A 38 28.67 -9.47 17.36
C LEU A 38 27.74 -8.28 17.06
N LEU A 39 28.23 -7.05 17.23
CA LEU A 39 27.49 -5.84 16.89
C LEU A 39 27.54 -5.54 15.39
N CYS A 40 28.71 -5.66 14.77
CA CYS A 40 28.97 -5.13 13.42
C CYS A 40 28.83 -6.15 12.29
N LYS A 41 29.02 -7.45 12.55
CA LYS A 41 28.94 -8.50 11.50
C LYS A 41 27.55 -9.13 11.40
N ARG A 42 26.50 -8.36 11.68
CA ARG A 42 25.12 -8.87 11.63
C ARG A 42 24.59 -8.85 10.19
N SER A 43 23.78 -9.86 9.86
CA SER A 43 23.13 -9.93 8.56
C SER A 43 21.91 -9.01 8.52
N THR A 44 21.71 -8.36 7.38
CA THR A 44 20.50 -7.62 7.02
C THR A 44 19.94 -8.10 5.68
N ARG A 45 20.43 -9.23 5.18
CA ARG A 45 20.07 -9.76 3.84
C ARG A 45 18.65 -10.28 3.75
N THR A 46 18.11 -10.74 4.87
CA THR A 46 16.74 -11.23 4.95
C THR A 46 15.93 -10.35 5.90
N PRO A 47 14.61 -10.26 5.69
CA PRO A 47 13.70 -9.58 6.60
C PRO A 47 13.83 -10.09 8.05
N GLU A 48 14.02 -11.40 8.24
CA GLU A 48 14.20 -12.02 9.56
C GLU A 48 15.52 -11.59 10.20
N ASP A 49 16.62 -11.59 9.43
CA ASP A 49 17.92 -11.14 9.91
C ASP A 49 17.90 -9.64 10.28
N ALA A 50 17.22 -8.83 9.47
CA ALA A 50 17.07 -7.40 9.70
C ALA A 50 16.23 -7.10 10.95
N ALA A 51 15.12 -7.82 11.15
CA ALA A 51 14.30 -7.74 12.35
C ALA A 51 15.08 -8.17 13.60
N ALA A 52 15.79 -9.30 13.53
CA ALA A 52 16.65 -9.77 14.61
C ALA A 52 17.78 -8.78 14.92
N THR A 53 18.39 -8.18 13.91
CA THR A 53 19.40 -7.13 14.08
C THR A 53 18.83 -5.91 14.80
N TRP A 54 17.66 -5.42 14.38
CA TRP A 54 16.99 -4.29 15.02
C TRP A 54 16.68 -4.56 16.50
N GLU A 55 16.15 -5.75 16.81
CA GLU A 55 15.74 -6.13 18.17
C GLU A 55 16.94 -6.42 19.09
N GLU A 56 17.90 -7.21 18.61
CA GLU A 56 19.02 -7.69 19.43
C GLU A 56 20.09 -6.62 19.65
N THR A 57 20.22 -5.63 18.77
CA THR A 57 21.10 -4.48 19.00
C THR A 57 20.48 -3.46 19.95
N GLY A 58 19.15 -3.49 20.14
CA GLY A 58 18.44 -2.52 20.97
C GLY A 58 18.22 -1.16 20.31
N ALA A 59 18.51 -1.02 19.00
CA ALA A 59 18.42 0.24 18.26
C ALA A 59 17.05 0.94 18.42
N GLY A 60 15.95 0.18 18.32
CA GLY A 60 14.61 0.75 18.49
C GLY A 60 14.32 1.26 19.90
N VAL A 61 14.85 0.58 20.93
CA VAL A 61 14.69 1.01 22.33
C VAL A 61 15.46 2.30 22.60
N ASP A 62 16.68 2.40 22.09
CA ASP A 62 17.49 3.60 22.27
C ASP A 62 16.96 4.78 21.45
N LEU A 63 16.39 4.54 20.28
CA LEU A 63 15.68 5.58 19.50
C LEU A 63 14.47 6.11 20.28
N GLU A 64 13.63 5.22 20.81
CA GLU A 64 12.48 5.59 21.64
C GLU A 64 12.93 6.41 22.87
N LEU A 65 13.94 5.93 23.59
CA LEU A 65 14.44 6.61 24.78
C LEU A 65 15.05 7.98 24.43
N PHE A 66 15.81 8.07 23.34
CA PHE A 66 16.38 9.32 22.86
C PHE A 66 15.29 10.36 22.58
N ILE A 67 14.22 9.98 21.89
CA ILE A 67 13.12 10.90 21.57
C ILE A 67 12.33 11.26 22.83
N LYS A 68 12.02 10.28 23.71
CA LYS A 68 11.21 10.52 24.92
C LYS A 68 11.92 11.37 25.97
N THR A 69 13.19 11.11 26.23
CA THR A 69 13.94 11.83 27.28
C THR A 69 14.27 13.27 26.88
N GLN A 70 14.14 13.56 25.59
CA GLN A 70 14.63 14.75 24.94
C GLN A 70 13.57 15.19 23.92
N TRP A 71 12.34 15.45 24.39
CA TRP A 71 11.17 15.76 23.54
C TRP A 71 11.40 16.94 22.57
N GLU A 72 12.23 17.92 22.97
CA GLU A 72 12.69 19.05 22.14
C GLU A 72 13.47 18.58 20.90
N HIS A 73 13.98 17.35 20.94
CA HIS A 73 14.77 16.72 19.90
C HIS A 73 13.95 15.83 18.99
N GLN A 74 12.64 15.64 19.18
CA GLN A 74 11.79 14.94 18.19
C GLN A 74 11.91 15.63 16.81
N ASN A 75 11.94 16.96 16.83
CA ASN A 75 12.28 17.76 15.66
C ASN A 75 13.80 17.71 15.43
N SER A 76 14.22 17.42 14.20
CA SER A 76 15.62 17.22 13.82
C SER A 76 16.35 16.15 14.65
N TRP A 77 15.64 15.11 15.10
CA TRP A 77 16.19 14.06 15.97
C TRP A 77 17.45 13.42 15.41
N LEU A 78 17.52 13.20 14.11
CA LEU A 78 18.66 12.53 13.47
C LEU A 78 19.94 13.37 13.59
N LYS A 79 19.81 14.69 13.36
CA LYS A 79 20.90 15.66 13.57
C LYS A 79 21.27 15.76 15.05
N ASN A 80 20.28 15.75 15.93
CA ASN A 80 20.52 15.85 17.37
C ASN A 80 21.22 14.60 17.92
N LEU A 81 20.86 13.42 17.40
CA LEU A 81 21.52 12.16 17.73
C LEU A 81 22.99 12.19 17.28
N GLU A 82 23.24 12.61 16.04
CA GLU A 82 24.61 12.79 15.52
C GLU A 82 25.43 13.77 16.37
N SER A 83 24.85 14.92 16.70
CA SER A 83 25.48 15.92 17.57
C SER A 83 25.74 15.37 18.98
N GLY A 84 24.79 14.64 19.56
CA GLY A 84 24.93 14.01 20.87
C GLY A 84 26.08 13.00 20.91
N ILE A 85 26.25 12.20 19.86
CA ILE A 85 27.36 11.25 19.71
C ILE A 85 28.70 11.99 19.58
N GLN A 86 28.73 13.09 18.83
CA GLN A 86 29.94 13.91 18.64
C GLN A 86 30.21 14.89 19.79
N GLY A 87 29.47 14.81 20.91
CA GLY A 87 29.67 15.69 22.07
C GLY A 87 29.33 17.16 21.80
N GLY A 88 28.34 17.43 20.96
CA GLY A 88 27.86 18.77 20.62
C GLY A 88 28.67 19.50 19.54
N SER A 89 29.70 18.85 18.98
CA SER A 89 30.67 19.49 18.07
C SER A 89 30.42 19.12 16.61
N VAL A 90 29.25 19.45 16.07
CA VAL A 90 29.05 19.44 14.60
C VAL A 90 29.43 20.81 14.07
N SER A 91 30.70 21.01 13.68
CA SER A 91 31.11 22.23 12.99
C SER A 91 30.62 22.20 11.53
N GLY A 92 29.50 22.85 11.23
CA GLY A 92 28.92 22.94 9.88
C GLY A 92 27.51 22.35 9.77
N LYS A 93 27.02 22.14 8.53
CA LYS A 93 25.76 21.40 8.30
C LYS A 93 26.00 19.93 8.62
N SER A 94 25.25 19.39 9.57
CA SER A 94 25.27 17.96 9.92
C SER A 94 24.98 17.12 8.66
N PRO A 95 25.82 16.13 8.32
CA PRO A 95 25.58 15.20 7.23
C PRO A 95 24.24 14.45 7.34
N ALA A 96 23.76 14.20 8.56
CA ALA A 96 22.44 13.62 8.81
C ALA A 96 21.27 14.54 8.38
N SER A 97 21.50 15.84 8.22
CA SER A 97 20.46 16.80 7.80
C SER A 97 19.92 16.51 6.39
N GLY A 98 20.69 15.83 5.55
CA GLY A 98 20.28 15.46 4.19
C GLY A 98 19.39 14.23 4.11
N CYS A 99 19.11 13.56 5.23
CA CYS A 99 18.30 12.33 5.24
C CYS A 99 16.79 12.60 5.14
N GLY A 100 16.32 13.77 5.60
CA GLY A 100 14.89 14.15 5.55
C GLY A 100 14.41 14.61 4.17
N ALA A 101 15.27 14.60 3.16
CA ALA A 101 14.92 14.93 1.79
C ALA A 101 15.43 13.84 0.85
N LEU A 102 14.66 13.58 -0.20
CA LEU A 102 15.13 12.72 -1.30
C LEU A 102 16.23 13.41 -2.12
N SER A 103 16.22 14.74 -2.17
CA SER A 103 17.29 15.54 -2.76
C SER A 103 18.47 15.71 -1.78
N GLY A 104 19.70 15.51 -2.26
CA GLY A 104 20.92 15.63 -1.46
C GLY A 104 21.54 14.30 -1.05
N THR A 105 22.49 14.34 -0.12
CA THR A 105 23.20 13.16 0.40
C THR A 105 22.79 12.92 1.84
N CYS A 106 22.39 11.70 2.17
CA CYS A 106 22.18 11.23 3.54
C CYS A 106 23.41 10.41 3.92
N ALA A 107 24.26 10.98 4.77
CA ALA A 107 25.49 10.33 5.21
C ALA A 107 25.75 10.59 6.69
N PRO A 108 24.88 10.14 7.63
CA PRO A 108 25.11 10.32 9.05
C PRO A 108 26.52 9.84 9.46
N LEU A 109 27.21 10.63 10.29
CA LEU A 109 28.61 10.43 10.68
C LEU A 109 29.61 10.34 9.51
N ASN A 110 29.24 10.82 8.32
CA ASN A 110 29.99 10.69 7.07
C ASN A 110 30.20 9.23 6.62
N ASP A 111 29.15 8.42 6.68
CA ASP A 111 29.17 7.00 6.25
C ASP A 111 30.22 6.16 6.96
N MET A 112 30.51 6.50 8.22
CA MET A 112 31.44 5.75 9.05
C MET A 112 31.01 4.29 9.16
N SER A 113 31.95 3.36 8.98
CA SER A 113 31.65 1.94 9.12
C SER A 113 31.27 1.59 10.56
N CYS A 114 30.55 0.48 10.76
CA CYS A 114 30.19 0.03 12.11
C CYS A 114 31.43 -0.13 12.99
N ASP A 115 32.50 -0.67 12.43
CA ASP A 115 33.74 -0.92 13.14
C ASP A 115 34.40 0.38 13.63
N GLU A 116 34.44 1.40 12.77
CA GLU A 116 34.99 2.72 13.12
C GLU A 116 34.11 3.45 14.14
N GLN A 117 32.79 3.37 14.00
CA GLN A 117 31.84 3.98 14.93
C GLN A 117 31.90 3.30 16.30
N PHE A 118 32.04 1.98 16.33
CA PHE A 118 32.24 1.23 17.57
C PHE A 118 33.53 1.67 18.29
N ASP A 119 34.65 1.73 17.57
CA ASP A 119 35.94 2.12 18.16
C ASP A 119 35.91 3.56 18.68
N LYS A 120 35.24 4.46 17.95
CA LYS A 120 35.22 5.89 18.27
C LYS A 120 34.17 6.28 19.31
N PHE A 121 32.99 5.67 19.26
CA PHE A 121 31.82 6.10 20.03
C PHE A 121 31.16 4.99 20.86
N GLY A 122 31.48 3.72 20.61
CA GLY A 122 30.94 2.55 21.33
C GLY A 122 31.10 2.55 22.87
N PRO A 123 32.07 3.25 23.47
CA PRO A 123 32.09 3.41 24.93
C PRO A 123 30.91 4.21 25.50
N THR A 124 30.23 5.04 24.69
CA THR A 124 29.10 5.87 25.12
C THR A 124 27.76 5.15 24.94
N PRO A 125 26.75 5.36 25.82
CA PRO A 125 25.45 4.71 25.70
C PRO A 125 24.78 4.91 24.33
N LEU A 126 24.78 6.15 23.81
CA LEU A 126 24.21 6.47 22.49
C LEU A 126 25.08 5.98 21.32
N GLY A 127 26.41 5.93 21.49
CA GLY A 127 27.33 5.47 20.45
C GLY A 127 27.26 3.97 20.17
N ARG A 128 26.76 3.17 21.12
CA ARG A 128 26.67 1.70 21.00
C ARG A 128 25.68 1.23 19.94
N THR A 129 24.55 1.92 19.80
CA THR A 129 23.41 1.46 18.98
C THR A 129 23.11 2.39 17.81
N SER A 130 23.66 3.60 17.83
CA SER A 130 23.43 4.62 16.82
C SER A 130 23.82 4.23 15.40
N TYR A 131 24.77 3.31 15.20
CA TYR A 131 25.08 2.80 13.86
C TYR A 131 23.83 2.23 13.19
N TRP A 132 23.16 1.29 13.87
CA TRP A 132 21.97 0.63 13.34
C TRP A 132 20.78 1.59 13.22
N ILE A 133 20.69 2.62 14.06
CA ILE A 133 19.70 3.70 13.91
C ILE A 133 19.97 4.52 12.64
N PHE A 134 21.23 4.91 12.39
CA PHE A 134 21.60 5.63 11.17
C PHE A 134 21.44 4.80 9.90
N LYS A 135 21.82 3.52 9.93
CA LYS A 135 21.58 2.59 8.81
C LYS A 135 20.10 2.44 8.50
N ALA A 136 19.23 2.39 9.52
CA ALA A 136 17.80 2.37 9.31
C ALA A 136 17.29 3.69 8.69
N ALA A 137 17.84 4.84 9.08
CA ALA A 137 17.49 6.13 8.47
C ALA A 137 17.91 6.21 6.98
N GLU A 138 19.13 5.77 6.67
CA GLU A 138 19.61 5.64 5.28
C GLU A 138 18.73 4.69 4.46
N GLY A 139 18.44 3.52 5.02
CA GLY A 139 17.61 2.51 4.38
C GLY A 139 16.18 3.00 4.14
N ALA A 140 15.60 3.76 5.09
CA ALA A 140 14.30 4.39 4.89
C ALA A 140 14.31 5.39 3.74
N ARG A 141 15.31 6.26 3.67
CA ARG A 141 15.46 7.18 2.54
C ARG A 141 15.59 6.44 1.21
N ASN A 142 16.46 5.44 1.12
CA ASN A 142 16.72 4.71 -0.12
C ASN A 142 15.49 3.91 -0.57
N LYS A 143 14.79 3.23 0.36
CA LYS A 143 13.56 2.50 0.05
C LYS A 143 12.44 3.43 -0.39
N LEU A 144 12.27 4.57 0.26
CA LEU A 144 11.25 5.56 -0.14
C LEU A 144 11.57 6.21 -1.50
N LEU A 145 12.86 6.43 -1.81
CA LEU A 145 13.29 6.83 -3.15
C LEU A 145 12.93 5.77 -4.20
N GLY A 146 13.26 4.51 -3.93
CA GLY A 146 12.93 3.40 -4.82
C GLY A 146 11.41 3.25 -5.06
N ILE A 147 10.59 3.44 -4.02
CA ILE A 147 9.13 3.46 -4.15
C ILE A 147 8.66 4.64 -5.03
N LYS A 148 9.24 5.83 -4.86
CA LYS A 148 8.91 7.00 -5.67
C LYS A 148 9.26 6.79 -7.16
N ASP A 149 10.43 6.22 -7.43
CA ASP A 149 10.88 5.91 -8.79
C ASP A 149 9.96 4.86 -9.45
N GLN A 150 9.61 3.81 -8.70
CA GLN A 150 8.68 2.79 -9.17
C GLN A 150 7.26 3.34 -9.40
N LEU A 151 6.75 4.24 -8.54
CA LEU A 151 5.47 4.92 -8.80
C LEU A 151 5.53 5.77 -10.08
N THR A 152 6.66 6.43 -10.34
CA THR A 152 6.88 7.17 -11.59
C THR A 152 6.84 6.23 -12.80
N GLU A 153 7.52 5.08 -12.72
CA GLU A 153 7.51 4.05 -13.77
C GLU A 153 6.08 3.54 -14.02
N GLN A 154 5.33 3.20 -12.97
CA GLN A 154 3.94 2.75 -13.09
C GLN A 154 3.02 3.83 -13.68
N THR A 155 3.27 5.11 -13.37
CA THR A 155 2.54 6.25 -13.98
C THR A 155 2.74 6.27 -15.48
N ILE A 156 3.99 6.13 -15.94
CA ILE A 156 4.34 6.15 -17.37
C ILE A 156 3.71 4.96 -18.09
N ILE A 157 3.83 3.75 -17.52
CA ILE A 157 3.26 2.52 -18.09
C ILE A 157 1.74 2.64 -18.21
N SER A 158 1.07 3.03 -17.12
CA SER A 158 -0.40 3.17 -17.10
C SER A 158 -0.88 4.17 -18.14
N ASN A 159 -0.22 5.33 -18.24
CA ASN A 159 -0.56 6.35 -19.22
C ASN A 159 -0.34 5.90 -20.67
N GLY A 160 0.71 5.12 -20.94
CA GLY A 160 0.97 4.56 -22.27
C GLY A 160 -0.04 3.49 -22.69
N GLN A 161 -0.65 2.77 -21.74
CA GLN A 161 -1.60 1.70 -22.02
C GLN A 161 -3.06 2.16 -22.16
N ILE A 162 -3.41 3.35 -21.66
CA ILE A 162 -4.78 3.90 -21.74
C ILE A 162 -5.26 4.07 -23.19
N ASP A 163 -4.40 4.53 -24.09
CA ASP A 163 -4.78 4.72 -25.50
C ASP A 163 -5.12 3.38 -26.15
N GLN A 164 -4.32 2.34 -25.85
CA GLN A 164 -4.56 1.00 -26.37
C GLN A 164 -5.87 0.42 -25.81
N MET A 165 -6.16 0.61 -24.53
CA MET A 165 -7.44 0.21 -23.95
C MET A 165 -8.64 0.93 -24.58
N ALA A 166 -8.51 2.22 -24.87
CA ALA A 166 -9.55 2.99 -25.54
C ALA A 166 -9.85 2.42 -26.94
N LEU A 167 -8.81 2.04 -27.69
CA LEU A 167 -8.93 1.36 -28.98
C LEU A 167 -9.56 -0.03 -28.84
N ASP A 168 -9.08 -0.85 -27.91
CA ASP A 168 -9.52 -2.24 -27.74
C ASP A 168 -11.00 -2.35 -27.31
N PHE A 169 -11.48 -1.42 -26.48
CA PHE A 169 -12.87 -1.42 -26.01
C PHE A 169 -13.80 -0.46 -26.78
N GLY A 170 -13.26 0.40 -27.64
CA GLY A 170 -14.03 1.42 -28.37
C GLY A 170 -14.60 2.52 -27.46
N GLY A 171 -13.91 2.80 -26.36
CA GLY A 171 -14.29 3.82 -25.37
C GLY A 171 -13.40 5.07 -25.48
N ASN A 172 -13.46 5.91 -24.45
CA ASN A 172 -12.58 7.06 -24.29
C ASN A 172 -11.97 7.10 -22.88
N SER A 173 -11.02 8.01 -22.68
CA SER A 173 -10.34 8.21 -21.39
C SER A 173 -11.07 9.19 -20.46
N ASP A 174 -12.36 9.44 -20.64
CA ASP A 174 -13.12 10.33 -19.76
C ASP A 174 -13.33 9.69 -18.37
N GLY A 175 -13.32 10.50 -17.30
CA GLY A 175 -13.69 10.07 -15.94
C GLY A 175 -12.55 10.02 -14.91
N GLY A 176 -11.55 10.91 -15.00
CA GLY A 176 -10.39 10.93 -14.10
C GLY A 176 -10.63 11.37 -12.64
N ALA A 177 -11.83 11.85 -12.29
CA ALA A 177 -12.15 12.50 -11.02
C ALA A 177 -11.80 11.68 -9.75
N HIS A 178 -11.88 10.35 -9.82
CA HIS A 178 -11.69 9.44 -8.69
C HIS A 178 -10.36 8.66 -8.73
N SER A 179 -9.40 9.10 -9.54
CA SER A 179 -8.12 8.39 -9.75
C SER A 179 -7.33 8.13 -8.47
N LEU A 180 -7.39 9.05 -7.49
CA LEU A 180 -6.73 8.85 -6.19
C LEU A 180 -7.39 7.74 -5.37
N THR A 181 -8.72 7.66 -5.37
CA THR A 181 -9.48 6.56 -4.75
C THR A 181 -9.16 5.22 -5.44
N TRP A 182 -9.04 5.22 -6.77
CA TRP A 182 -8.65 4.03 -7.53
C TRP A 182 -7.25 3.56 -7.15
N LEU A 183 -6.28 4.47 -7.09
CA LEU A 183 -4.90 4.15 -6.68
C LEU A 183 -4.86 3.55 -5.27
N ALA A 184 -5.58 4.14 -4.32
CA ALA A 184 -5.61 3.65 -2.94
C ALA A 184 -6.29 2.26 -2.82
N ALA A 185 -7.42 2.06 -3.50
CA ALA A 185 -8.10 0.77 -3.55
C ALA A 185 -7.23 -0.32 -4.20
N SER A 186 -6.56 0.00 -5.32
CA SER A 186 -5.62 -0.88 -6.03
C SER A 186 -4.46 -1.32 -5.14
N SER A 187 -4.02 -0.40 -4.27
CA SER A 187 -2.92 -0.64 -3.36
C SER A 187 -3.30 -1.50 -2.17
N THR A 188 -4.53 -1.37 -1.67
CA THR A 188 -5.04 -2.25 -0.61
C THR A 188 -5.10 -3.70 -1.11
N MET A 189 -5.59 -3.89 -2.34
CA MET A 189 -5.60 -5.21 -2.98
C MET A 189 -4.19 -5.81 -3.07
N ALA A 190 -3.16 -4.97 -3.25
CA ALA A 190 -1.77 -5.41 -3.27
C ALA A 190 -1.19 -5.66 -1.85
N GLY A 191 -1.60 -4.89 -0.84
CA GLY A 191 -1.19 -5.09 0.55
C GLY A 191 -1.60 -6.46 1.11
N ALA A 192 -2.66 -7.06 0.56
CA ALA A 192 -3.06 -8.44 0.87
C ALA A 192 -2.07 -9.52 0.40
N LEU A 193 -1.10 -9.21 -0.45
CA LEU A 193 -0.04 -10.16 -0.79
C LEU A 193 0.88 -10.41 0.42
N GLY A 194 0.96 -9.47 1.36
CA GLY A 194 1.86 -9.54 2.49
C GLY A 194 1.58 -10.62 3.52
N GLY A 195 0.32 -11.03 3.67
CA GLY A 195 -0.06 -12.15 4.55
C GLY A 195 -0.02 -13.51 3.86
N LEU A 196 0.23 -13.56 2.55
CA LEU A 196 0.24 -14.80 1.74
C LEU A 196 1.66 -15.29 1.42
N VAL A 197 2.71 -14.50 1.68
CA VAL A 197 4.10 -14.94 1.49
C VAL A 197 4.47 -15.86 2.67
N PRO A 198 4.62 -17.18 2.45
CA PRO A 198 4.99 -18.09 3.53
C PRO A 198 6.39 -17.74 4.04
N GLY A 199 6.51 -17.51 5.34
CA GLY A 199 7.77 -17.08 5.95
C GLY A 199 8.03 -15.57 5.86
N ALA A 200 7.03 -14.74 5.53
CA ALA A 200 7.16 -13.30 5.70
C ALA A 200 7.29 -12.93 7.18
N GLY A 201 8.52 -12.80 7.65
CA GLY A 201 8.82 -12.35 8.99
C GLY A 201 8.32 -10.93 9.28
N PRO A 202 8.51 -10.45 10.53
CA PRO A 202 8.02 -9.15 10.99
C PRO A 202 8.41 -7.96 10.10
N ALA A 203 9.59 -7.99 9.48
CA ALA A 203 10.07 -6.94 8.58
C ALA A 203 9.25 -6.84 7.27
N ILE A 204 8.89 -7.97 6.63
CA ILE A 204 8.02 -7.94 5.44
C ILE A 204 6.63 -7.40 5.80
N GLY A 205 6.09 -7.84 6.94
CA GLY A 205 4.81 -7.35 7.46
C GLY A 205 4.83 -5.84 7.74
N ALA A 206 5.93 -5.32 8.29
CA ALA A 206 6.12 -3.88 8.51
C ALA A 206 6.19 -3.10 7.18
N GLY A 207 6.87 -3.63 6.16
CA GLY A 207 6.93 -3.03 4.81
C GLY A 207 5.56 -2.95 4.12
N PHE A 208 4.76 -4.01 4.21
CA PHE A 208 3.40 -3.99 3.66
C PHE A 208 2.42 -3.15 4.49
N GLY A 209 2.59 -3.13 5.81
CA GLY A 209 1.87 -2.21 6.69
C GLY A 209 2.16 -0.74 6.35
N PHE A 210 3.43 -0.41 6.06
CA PHE A 210 3.82 0.92 5.58
C PHE A 210 3.08 1.30 4.29
N LEU A 211 3.15 0.44 3.26
CA LEU A 211 2.49 0.72 1.98
C LEU A 211 0.97 0.83 2.15
N GLY A 212 0.35 -0.09 2.89
CA GLY A 212 -1.07 -0.04 3.22
C GLY A 212 -1.46 1.27 3.93
N GLY A 213 -0.67 1.72 4.89
CA GLY A 213 -0.87 2.97 5.62
C GLY A 213 -0.72 4.21 4.73
N LEU A 214 0.32 4.26 3.89
CA LEU A 214 0.55 5.31 2.90
C LEU A 214 -0.68 5.49 2.00
N PHE A 215 -1.17 4.40 1.42
CA PHE A 215 -2.29 4.43 0.48
C PHE A 215 -3.64 4.63 1.14
N SER A 216 -3.84 4.14 2.36
CA SER A 216 -5.05 4.43 3.15
C SER A 216 -5.13 5.91 3.51
N GLY A 217 -4.00 6.54 3.87
CA GLY A 217 -3.94 7.99 4.09
C GLY A 217 -4.29 8.78 2.83
N LEU A 218 -3.80 8.35 1.67
CA LEU A 218 -4.16 8.95 0.38
C LEU A 218 -5.66 8.81 0.05
N ALA A 219 -6.29 7.67 0.36
CA ALA A 219 -7.74 7.49 0.22
C ALA A 219 -8.54 8.45 1.11
N ALA A 220 -8.09 8.68 2.35
CA ALA A 220 -8.77 9.60 3.26
C ALA A 220 -8.76 11.04 2.73
N GLU A 221 -7.64 11.48 2.14
CA GLU A 221 -7.51 12.80 1.51
C GLU A 221 -8.36 12.93 0.23
N ALA A 222 -8.56 11.82 -0.50
CA ALA A 222 -9.38 11.79 -1.71
C ALA A 222 -10.88 12.09 -1.45
N LYS A 223 -11.36 11.87 -0.22
CA LYS A 223 -12.74 12.18 0.17
C LYS A 223 -13.00 13.69 0.39
N GLY A 224 -11.95 14.50 0.47
CA GLY A 224 -12.04 15.94 0.75
C GLY A 224 -11.75 16.84 -0.46
N ASP A 225 -10.78 16.45 -1.31
CA ASP A 225 -10.38 17.19 -2.53
C ASP A 225 -10.26 16.20 -3.69
N GLY A 226 -11.39 15.96 -4.37
CA GLY A 226 -11.44 15.21 -5.61
C GLY A 226 -10.40 15.74 -6.59
N VAL A 227 -9.63 14.85 -7.19
CA VAL A 227 -8.73 15.23 -8.28
C VAL A 227 -9.62 15.41 -9.50
N ASP A 228 -10.37 16.51 -9.56
CA ASP A 228 -11.34 16.77 -10.62
C ASP A 228 -10.60 17.05 -11.93
N THR A 229 -10.37 15.98 -12.68
CA THR A 229 -9.91 16.05 -14.06
C THR A 229 -10.86 15.27 -14.94
N PRO A 230 -11.26 15.83 -16.09
CA PRO A 230 -12.14 15.14 -17.03
C PRO A 230 -11.48 13.89 -17.62
N ASP A 231 -10.14 13.84 -17.69
CA ASP A 231 -9.37 12.77 -18.31
C ASP A 231 -8.67 11.86 -17.28
N ILE A 232 -8.69 10.54 -17.54
CA ILE A 232 -8.10 9.50 -16.69
C ILE A 232 -6.58 9.66 -16.60
N LYS A 233 -5.87 9.95 -17.70
CA LYS A 233 -4.40 10.10 -17.65
C LYS A 233 -4.00 11.26 -16.77
N ALA A 234 -4.68 12.40 -16.91
CA ALA A 234 -4.48 13.57 -16.07
C ALA A 234 -4.81 13.29 -14.59
N GLY A 235 -5.89 12.55 -14.33
CA GLY A 235 -6.30 12.17 -12.98
C GLY A 235 -5.29 11.25 -12.31
N LEU A 236 -4.80 10.24 -13.03
CA LEU A 236 -3.77 9.33 -12.57
C LEU A 236 -2.46 10.06 -12.31
N ALA A 237 -2.01 10.91 -13.24
CA ALA A 237 -0.78 11.69 -13.06
C ALA A 237 -0.82 12.52 -11.77
N LYS A 238 -1.94 13.20 -11.50
CA LYS A 238 -2.14 13.95 -10.25
C LYS A 238 -2.26 13.04 -9.01
N ALA A 239 -2.88 11.88 -9.14
CA ALA A 239 -2.96 10.91 -8.04
C ALA A 239 -1.57 10.38 -7.65
N TYR A 240 -0.73 10.08 -8.65
CA TYR A 240 0.65 9.68 -8.44
C TYR A 240 1.49 10.84 -7.88
N GLU A 241 1.32 12.07 -8.37
CA GLU A 241 1.99 13.26 -7.82
C GLU A 241 1.66 13.45 -6.33
N LYS A 242 0.37 13.32 -5.94
CA LYS A 242 -0.05 13.35 -4.54
C LYS A 242 0.60 12.21 -3.73
N ALA A 243 0.67 10.99 -4.28
CA ALA A 243 1.32 9.87 -3.62
C ALA A 243 2.83 10.10 -3.39
N GLN A 244 3.52 10.67 -4.39
CA GLN A 244 4.92 11.04 -4.29
C GLN A 244 5.14 12.15 -3.26
N GLY A 245 4.30 13.18 -3.25
CA GLY A 245 4.35 14.24 -2.23
C GLY A 245 4.12 13.70 -0.82
N LYS A 246 3.25 12.70 -0.66
CA LYS A 246 3.04 12.01 0.63
C LYS A 246 4.27 11.23 1.08
N ILE A 247 4.97 10.56 0.15
CA ILE A 247 6.25 9.89 0.44
C ILE A 247 7.31 10.90 0.90
N ASP A 248 7.42 12.04 0.20
CA ASP A 248 8.34 13.12 0.57
C ASP A 248 8.02 13.66 1.98
N LEU A 249 6.73 13.84 2.29
CA LEU A 249 6.27 14.27 3.61
C LEU A 249 6.61 13.23 4.69
N ILE A 250 6.33 11.95 4.45
CA ILE A 250 6.62 10.87 5.41
C ILE A 250 8.12 10.78 5.67
N LEU A 251 8.96 10.84 4.63
CA LEU A 251 10.41 10.85 4.81
C LEU A 251 10.84 12.03 5.68
N SER A 252 10.38 13.24 5.33
CA SER A 252 10.71 14.44 6.09
C SER A 252 10.35 14.28 7.56
N LEU A 253 9.13 13.84 7.87
CA LEU A 253 8.64 13.65 9.23
C LEU A 253 9.34 12.50 9.96
N ALA A 254 9.60 11.37 9.29
CA ALA A 254 10.34 10.26 9.88
C ALA A 254 11.75 10.69 10.32
N MET A 255 12.34 11.67 9.64
CA MET A 255 13.65 12.25 9.97
C MET A 255 13.58 13.48 10.89
N GLY A 256 12.39 13.82 11.41
CA GLY A 256 12.18 14.92 12.36
C GLY A 256 11.90 16.27 11.73
N GLY A 257 11.37 16.31 10.50
CA GLY A 257 10.97 17.54 9.80
C GLY A 257 9.67 18.18 10.31
N GLY A 258 9.04 17.62 11.34
CA GLY A 258 7.81 18.14 11.93
C GLY A 258 8.06 19.44 12.70
N SER A 259 6.98 20.21 12.88
CA SER A 259 6.97 21.41 13.72
C SER A 259 6.22 21.18 15.02
N LYS A 260 5.25 20.26 15.04
CA LYS A 260 4.41 19.95 16.19
C LYS A 260 4.22 18.43 16.36
N PRO A 261 3.89 17.93 17.58
CA PRO A 261 3.71 16.51 17.83
C PRO A 261 2.68 15.83 16.92
N GLU A 262 1.57 16.51 16.60
CA GLU A 262 0.50 16.01 15.73
C GLU A 262 0.94 15.79 14.27
N ASP A 263 1.99 16.46 13.80
CA ASP A 263 2.48 16.28 12.43
C ASP A 263 2.91 14.82 12.18
N TYR A 264 3.36 14.15 13.24
CA TYR A 264 3.88 12.78 13.19
C TYR A 264 2.79 11.70 13.20
N ASP A 265 1.51 12.06 13.38
CA ASP A 265 0.40 11.09 13.33
C ASP A 265 0.18 10.49 11.93
N VAL A 266 0.75 11.12 10.91
CA VAL A 266 0.75 10.61 9.53
C VAL A 266 1.74 9.46 9.31
N LEU A 267 2.70 9.26 10.22
CA LEU A 267 3.68 8.20 10.08
C LEU A 267 2.99 6.84 10.22
N PRO A 268 3.07 5.97 9.20
CA PRO A 268 2.50 4.63 9.31
C PRO A 268 3.27 3.82 10.37
N ALA A 269 2.54 2.99 11.11
CA ALA A 269 3.09 2.15 12.18
C ALA A 269 2.61 0.70 12.03
N PRO A 270 3.43 -0.31 12.36
CA PRO A 270 2.98 -1.69 12.43
C PRO A 270 1.83 -1.86 13.45
N VAL A 271 0.92 -2.81 13.19
CA VAL A 271 -0.25 -3.07 14.04
C VAL A 271 0.13 -3.60 15.43
N TRP A 272 1.31 -4.23 15.55
CA TRP A 272 1.78 -4.90 16.78
C TRP A 272 2.83 -4.09 17.56
N ASP A 273 2.81 -2.77 17.43
CA ASP A 273 3.84 -1.89 17.98
C ASP A 273 3.63 -1.58 19.47
N THR A 274 4.71 -1.59 20.25
CA THR A 274 4.73 -1.34 21.70
C THR A 274 5.50 -0.06 22.09
N TYR A 275 6.12 0.64 21.15
CA TYR A 275 6.73 1.95 21.38
C TYR A 275 5.64 3.02 21.58
N GLU A 276 5.97 4.16 22.18
CA GLU A 276 5.04 5.27 22.33
C GLU A 276 5.25 6.32 21.24
N THR A 277 6.51 6.64 20.91
CA THR A 277 6.80 7.71 19.94
C THR A 277 6.56 7.27 18.49
N LYS A 278 5.96 8.15 17.69
CA LYS A 278 5.58 7.86 16.29
C LYS A 278 6.79 7.53 15.40
N ILE A 279 7.93 8.15 15.67
CA ILE A 279 9.18 7.91 14.93
C ILE A 279 9.73 6.52 15.27
N ALA A 280 9.80 6.14 16.55
CA ALA A 280 10.27 4.80 16.91
C ALA A 280 9.34 3.72 16.36
N LYS A 281 8.03 3.96 16.37
CA LYS A 281 7.03 3.10 15.71
C LYS A 281 7.29 2.92 14.22
N PHE A 282 7.57 4.02 13.52
CA PHE A 282 7.87 4.00 12.09
C PHE A 282 9.08 3.13 11.77
N PHE A 283 10.13 3.19 12.59
CA PHE A 283 11.36 2.41 12.39
C PHE A 283 11.29 0.97 12.92
N ASN A 284 10.19 0.60 13.57
CA ASN A 284 10.08 -0.70 14.22
C ASN A 284 10.05 -1.87 13.22
N GLY A 285 10.47 -3.06 13.67
CA GLY A 285 10.44 -4.29 12.90
C GLY A 285 11.62 -4.49 11.96
N GLY A 286 12.59 -3.56 11.89
CA GLY A 286 13.84 -3.74 11.15
C GLY A 286 13.70 -3.71 9.61
N TRP A 287 12.51 -3.45 9.06
CA TRP A 287 12.25 -3.36 7.62
C TRP A 287 13.22 -2.42 6.88
N TRP A 288 13.56 -1.31 7.51
CA TRP A 288 14.44 -0.30 6.92
C TRP A 288 15.90 -0.75 6.85
N LEU A 289 16.29 -1.77 7.63
CA LEU A 289 17.61 -2.35 7.56
C LEU A 289 17.76 -3.38 6.45
N THR A 290 16.67 -3.97 5.96
CA THR A 290 16.78 -5.08 5.01
C THR A 290 17.43 -4.60 3.71
N ASP A 291 18.51 -5.26 3.31
CA ASP A 291 19.25 -5.01 2.07
C ASP A 291 18.25 -5.03 0.91
N ASP A 292 18.29 -4.01 0.04
CA ASP A 292 17.30 -3.69 -1.00
C ASP A 292 16.37 -4.85 -1.39
N ASP A 293 15.26 -4.98 -0.65
CA ASP A 293 14.09 -5.81 -0.97
C ASP A 293 13.32 -5.26 -2.19
N SER A 294 14.05 -4.73 -3.18
CA SER A 294 13.54 -4.26 -4.45
C SER A 294 12.59 -5.29 -5.05
N ALA A 295 12.87 -6.59 -4.93
CA ALA A 295 11.97 -7.64 -5.42
C ALA A 295 10.58 -7.62 -4.76
N SER A 296 10.49 -7.54 -3.43
CA SER A 296 9.22 -7.57 -2.70
C SER A 296 8.45 -6.26 -2.84
N VAL A 297 9.15 -5.13 -2.80
CA VAL A 297 8.56 -3.80 -3.05
C VAL A 297 8.07 -3.68 -4.49
N ASN A 298 8.87 -4.11 -5.47
CA ASN A 298 8.47 -4.13 -6.87
C ASN A 298 7.29 -5.06 -7.11
N LEU A 299 7.21 -6.19 -6.41
CA LEU A 299 6.07 -7.11 -6.54
C LEU A 299 4.77 -6.44 -6.11
N VAL A 300 4.76 -5.70 -4.99
CA VAL A 300 3.56 -4.97 -4.56
C VAL A 300 3.26 -3.76 -5.42
N LEU A 301 4.25 -2.97 -5.82
CA LEU A 301 4.01 -1.82 -6.71
C LEU A 301 3.53 -2.25 -8.11
N ARG A 302 4.04 -3.37 -8.64
CA ARG A 302 3.49 -4.00 -9.84
C ARG A 302 2.07 -4.50 -9.62
N SER A 303 1.77 -5.07 -8.45
CA SER A 303 0.39 -5.46 -8.13
C SER A 303 -0.54 -4.24 -8.05
N VAL A 304 -0.08 -3.12 -7.49
CA VAL A 304 -0.83 -1.85 -7.48
C VAL A 304 -1.13 -1.42 -8.91
N GLY A 305 -0.09 -1.35 -9.76
CA GLY A 305 -0.21 -0.97 -11.16
C GLY A 305 -1.16 -1.90 -11.94
N ASN A 306 -1.03 -3.21 -11.77
CA ASN A 306 -1.90 -4.21 -12.41
C ASN A 306 -3.36 -4.09 -11.97
N ASN A 307 -3.62 -3.82 -10.69
CA ASN A 307 -4.99 -3.62 -10.21
C ASN A 307 -5.56 -2.32 -10.79
N LEU A 308 -4.78 -1.23 -10.74
CA LEU A 308 -5.18 0.06 -11.29
C LEU A 308 -5.46 -0.02 -12.80
N HIS A 309 -4.64 -0.77 -13.54
CA HIS A 309 -4.83 -1.07 -14.97
C HIS A 309 -6.19 -1.71 -15.23
N LYS A 310 -6.60 -2.69 -14.41
CA LYS A 310 -7.93 -3.32 -14.52
C LYS A 310 -9.05 -2.32 -14.25
N LYS A 311 -8.90 -1.43 -13.26
CA LYS A 311 -9.89 -0.39 -12.98
C LYS A 311 -10.03 0.59 -14.14
N VAL A 312 -8.91 1.03 -14.71
CA VAL A 312 -8.88 1.92 -15.87
C VAL A 312 -9.55 1.26 -17.08
N ALA A 313 -9.25 -0.01 -17.35
CA ALA A 313 -9.93 -0.79 -18.38
C ALA A 313 -11.46 -0.81 -18.16
N ASN A 314 -11.91 -1.07 -16.94
CA ASN A 314 -13.33 -1.02 -16.59
C ASN A 314 -13.96 0.37 -16.83
N SER A 315 -13.27 1.46 -16.47
CA SER A 315 -13.76 2.83 -16.71
C SER A 315 -13.88 3.14 -18.20
N ILE A 316 -12.93 2.70 -19.02
CA ILE A 316 -12.97 2.82 -20.48
C ILE A 316 -14.09 1.95 -21.08
N MET A 317 -14.29 0.74 -20.54
CA MET A 317 -15.42 -0.11 -20.93
C MET A 317 -16.76 0.58 -20.64
N LYS A 318 -16.87 1.25 -19.49
CA LYS A 318 -18.05 2.04 -19.11
C LYS A 318 -18.29 3.21 -20.06
N SER A 319 -17.24 3.95 -20.46
CA SER A 319 -17.37 5.04 -21.43
C SER A 319 -17.69 4.55 -22.85
N ALA A 320 -17.28 3.32 -23.20
CA ALA A 320 -17.72 2.62 -24.41
C ALA A 320 -19.21 2.18 -24.38
N GLY A 321 -19.93 2.47 -23.30
CA GLY A 321 -21.33 2.09 -23.12
C GLY A 321 -21.54 0.60 -22.87
N LEU A 322 -20.51 -0.13 -22.42
CA LEU A 322 -20.65 -1.53 -22.03
C LEU A 322 -21.41 -1.66 -20.71
N LYS A 323 -22.17 -2.73 -20.59
CA LYS A 323 -22.98 -3.07 -19.42
C LYS A 323 -22.93 -4.57 -19.17
N LEU A 324 -22.96 -4.97 -17.90
CA LEU A 324 -23.20 -6.35 -17.52
C LEU A 324 -24.70 -6.61 -17.55
N VAL A 325 -25.14 -7.58 -18.34
CA VAL A 325 -26.53 -8.01 -18.38
C VAL A 325 -26.70 -9.26 -17.56
N ALA A 326 -27.65 -9.23 -16.63
CA ALA A 326 -28.11 -10.37 -15.86
C ALA A 326 -29.43 -10.85 -16.46
N GLU A 327 -29.38 -11.81 -17.38
CA GLU A 327 -30.58 -12.31 -18.05
C GLU A 327 -31.18 -13.49 -17.29
N LYS A 328 -32.48 -13.38 -17.03
CA LYS A 328 -33.34 -14.47 -16.57
C LYS A 328 -34.42 -14.73 -17.61
N ASN A 329 -34.56 -16.00 -17.97
CA ASN A 329 -35.58 -16.49 -18.89
C ASN A 329 -36.07 -17.85 -18.38
N ASP A 330 -37.32 -18.20 -18.65
CA ASP A 330 -37.89 -19.54 -18.37
C ASP A 330 -37.06 -20.70 -18.98
N LYS A 331 -36.26 -20.39 -20.00
CA LYS A 331 -35.32 -21.32 -20.64
C LYS A 331 -34.00 -21.49 -19.91
N PHE A 332 -33.54 -20.52 -19.10
CA PHE A 332 -32.26 -20.61 -18.40
C PHE A 332 -32.47 -21.26 -17.03
N LYS A 333 -32.42 -22.59 -16.98
CA LYS A 333 -32.55 -23.38 -15.75
C LYS A 333 -31.23 -23.98 -15.30
N THR A 334 -30.28 -24.10 -16.22
CA THR A 334 -28.99 -24.76 -16.04
C THR A 334 -27.86 -23.93 -16.66
N ALA A 335 -26.61 -24.29 -16.36
CA ALA A 335 -25.45 -23.66 -16.97
C ALA A 335 -25.41 -23.91 -18.49
N GLU A 336 -25.83 -25.10 -18.92
CA GLU A 336 -25.95 -25.48 -20.32
C GLU A 336 -26.94 -24.58 -21.08
N ASP A 337 -28.03 -24.19 -20.43
CA ASP A 337 -29.03 -23.30 -21.04
C ASP A 337 -28.49 -21.88 -21.23
N CYS A 338 -27.69 -21.36 -20.28
CA CYS A 338 -27.00 -20.07 -20.43
C CYS A 338 -26.06 -20.10 -21.65
N GLY A 339 -25.53 -21.27 -21.99
CA GLY A 339 -24.71 -21.53 -23.17
C GLY A 339 -23.23 -21.26 -22.93
N PHE A 340 -22.40 -21.82 -23.81
CA PHE A 340 -20.94 -21.77 -23.71
C PHE A 340 -20.30 -20.67 -24.58
N ALA A 341 -21.10 -19.73 -25.09
CA ALA A 341 -20.58 -18.61 -25.87
C ALA A 341 -19.56 -17.82 -25.02
N PRO A 342 -18.49 -17.28 -25.64
CA PRO A 342 -17.53 -16.44 -24.94
C PRO A 342 -18.22 -15.34 -24.12
N GLY A 343 -17.65 -15.04 -22.95
CA GLY A 343 -18.22 -14.06 -22.03
C GLY A 343 -19.28 -14.56 -21.06
N ARG A 344 -20.07 -15.58 -21.43
CA ARG A 344 -21.19 -16.02 -20.60
C ARG A 344 -20.75 -16.65 -19.26
N GLN A 345 -21.48 -16.34 -18.20
CA GLN A 345 -21.28 -16.88 -16.86
C GLN A 345 -22.62 -17.21 -16.20
N TRP A 346 -22.82 -18.46 -15.81
CA TRP A 346 -23.96 -18.88 -15.01
C TRP A 346 -23.62 -18.73 -13.54
N MET A 347 -24.30 -17.79 -12.84
CA MET A 347 -23.98 -17.49 -11.45
C MET A 347 -25.23 -17.26 -10.62
N GLU A 348 -25.11 -17.60 -9.34
CA GLU A 348 -26.11 -17.36 -8.30
C GLU A 348 -25.99 -15.95 -7.71
N LEU A 349 -27.12 -15.26 -7.53
CA LEU A 349 -27.24 -14.06 -6.70
C LEU A 349 -27.49 -14.43 -5.23
N LYS A 350 -27.28 -13.47 -4.31
CA LYS A 350 -27.45 -13.67 -2.84
C LYS A 350 -28.83 -14.19 -2.40
N ASP A 351 -29.84 -14.12 -3.27
CA ASP A 351 -31.22 -14.54 -3.03
C ASP A 351 -31.52 -15.98 -3.50
N GLY A 352 -30.50 -16.73 -3.93
CA GLY A 352 -30.64 -18.10 -4.44
C GLY A 352 -31.10 -18.17 -5.89
N ARG A 353 -31.24 -17.03 -6.59
CA ARG A 353 -31.67 -17.00 -8.00
C ARG A 353 -30.46 -16.98 -8.92
N PHE A 354 -30.46 -17.86 -9.91
CA PHE A 354 -29.43 -17.93 -10.94
C PHE A 354 -29.78 -17.09 -12.16
N TYR A 355 -28.77 -16.46 -12.75
CA TYR A 355 -28.86 -15.65 -13.95
C TYR A 355 -27.72 -16.00 -14.91
N CYS A 356 -27.98 -15.78 -16.20
CA CYS A 356 -26.94 -15.84 -17.23
C CYS A 356 -26.35 -14.43 -17.43
N PHE A 357 -25.07 -14.27 -17.10
CA PHE A 357 -24.37 -12.99 -17.15
C PHE A 357 -23.49 -12.88 -18.40
N TYR A 358 -23.56 -11.74 -19.08
CA TYR A 358 -22.72 -11.43 -20.24
C TYR A 358 -22.68 -9.92 -20.51
N LEU A 359 -21.74 -9.46 -21.34
CA LEU A 359 -21.66 -8.05 -21.70
C LEU A 359 -22.54 -7.69 -22.90
N MET A 360 -23.15 -6.51 -22.85
CA MET A 360 -23.82 -5.87 -23.98
C MET A 360 -23.39 -4.41 -24.08
N ARG A 361 -23.57 -3.78 -25.25
CA ARG A 361 -23.28 -2.36 -25.47
C ARG A 361 -24.57 -1.58 -25.72
N GLY A 362 -24.64 -0.35 -25.20
CA GLY A 362 -25.69 0.61 -25.50
C GLY A 362 -26.53 1.03 -24.29
N SER A 363 -27.38 2.04 -24.49
CA SER A 363 -28.21 2.61 -23.42
C SER A 363 -29.54 1.88 -23.27
N ASN A 364 -30.44 2.05 -24.25
CA ASN A 364 -31.80 1.51 -24.22
C ASN A 364 -31.94 0.30 -25.15
N ASN A 365 -31.31 0.37 -26.34
CA ASN A 365 -31.20 -0.75 -27.26
C ASN A 365 -29.85 -1.43 -27.01
N LEU A 366 -29.87 -2.54 -26.28
CA LEU A 366 -28.67 -3.31 -26.01
C LEU A 366 -28.31 -4.17 -27.22
N GLU A 367 -27.07 -4.04 -27.67
CA GLU A 367 -26.49 -4.84 -28.74
C GLU A 367 -25.50 -5.84 -28.14
N THR A 368 -25.44 -7.03 -28.77
CA THR A 368 -24.46 -8.05 -28.37
C THR A 368 -23.07 -7.55 -28.77
N VAL A 369 -22.11 -7.70 -27.86
CA VAL A 369 -20.71 -7.36 -28.13
C VAL A 369 -20.06 -8.47 -28.94
N ASP A 370 -19.03 -8.14 -29.72
CA ASP A 370 -18.21 -9.13 -30.40
C ASP A 370 -17.42 -9.97 -29.39
N ASP A 371 -17.24 -11.27 -29.67
CA ASP A 371 -16.54 -12.20 -28.78
C ASP A 371 -15.09 -11.77 -28.51
N SER A 372 -14.45 -11.04 -29.43
CA SER A 372 -13.09 -10.52 -29.27
C SER A 372 -12.95 -9.61 -28.04
N ILE A 373 -14.05 -9.02 -27.55
CA ILE A 373 -14.01 -8.16 -26.36
C ILE A 373 -13.56 -8.92 -25.11
N TYR A 374 -13.86 -10.22 -25.03
CA TYR A 374 -13.50 -11.04 -23.88
C TYR A 374 -12.02 -11.44 -23.92
N ASP A 375 -11.45 -11.59 -25.12
CA ASP A 375 -10.01 -11.75 -25.30
C ASP A 375 -9.27 -10.47 -24.87
N LYS A 376 -9.80 -9.29 -25.26
CA LYS A 376 -9.28 -8.00 -24.82
C LYS A 376 -9.40 -7.79 -23.31
N MET A 377 -10.52 -8.19 -22.70
CA MET A 377 -10.63 -8.21 -21.25
C MET A 377 -9.53 -9.07 -20.60
N ALA A 378 -9.24 -10.26 -21.15
CA ALA A 378 -8.18 -11.11 -20.64
C ALA A 378 -6.78 -10.47 -20.80
N GLU A 379 -6.49 -9.86 -21.95
CA GLU A 379 -5.25 -9.10 -22.21
C GLU A 379 -5.03 -7.97 -21.19
N HIS A 380 -6.12 -7.33 -20.74
CA HIS A 380 -6.08 -6.28 -19.71
C HIS A 380 -6.32 -6.78 -18.27
N GLY A 381 -6.20 -8.09 -18.03
CA GLY A 381 -6.25 -8.67 -16.68
C GLY A 381 -7.65 -8.82 -16.08
N LEU A 382 -8.70 -8.67 -16.87
CA LEU A 382 -10.12 -8.88 -16.53
C LEU A 382 -10.64 -10.27 -16.96
N GLY A 383 -9.74 -11.23 -17.18
CA GLY A 383 -10.07 -12.59 -17.63
C GLY A 383 -10.77 -13.48 -16.59
N ASP A 384 -10.59 -13.20 -15.29
CA ASP A 384 -11.34 -13.84 -14.19
C ASP A 384 -12.75 -13.22 -14.11
N ARG A 385 -13.58 -13.62 -15.08
CA ARG A 385 -14.92 -13.06 -15.32
C ARG A 385 -15.85 -13.26 -14.13
N GLU A 386 -15.76 -14.38 -13.42
CA GLU A 386 -16.61 -14.64 -12.26
C GLU A 386 -16.36 -13.60 -11.16
N LYS A 387 -15.10 -13.40 -10.74
CA LYS A 387 -14.78 -12.39 -9.72
C LYS A 387 -15.11 -10.98 -10.18
N TYR A 388 -14.79 -10.67 -11.43
CA TYR A 388 -15.08 -9.36 -12.03
C TYR A 388 -16.59 -9.07 -12.02
N TYR A 389 -17.41 -10.00 -12.50
CA TYR A 389 -18.87 -9.84 -12.57
C TYR A 389 -19.49 -9.80 -11.17
N ARG A 390 -19.03 -10.64 -10.23
CA ARG A 390 -19.53 -10.63 -8.85
C ARG A 390 -19.30 -9.27 -8.16
N ASN A 391 -18.16 -8.62 -8.37
CA ASN A 391 -17.91 -7.30 -7.79
C ASN A 391 -18.86 -6.23 -8.35
N MET A 392 -19.14 -6.26 -9.67
CA MET A 392 -20.09 -5.34 -10.30
C MET A 392 -21.53 -5.58 -9.83
N ILE A 393 -21.94 -6.85 -9.71
CA ILE A 393 -23.24 -7.24 -9.16
C ILE A 393 -23.39 -6.75 -7.73
N ASP A 394 -22.37 -6.97 -6.89
CA ASP A 394 -22.40 -6.52 -5.51
C ASP A 394 -22.51 -5.00 -5.44
N CYS A 395 -21.78 -4.29 -6.30
CA CYS A 395 -21.91 -2.84 -6.42
C CYS A 395 -23.33 -2.38 -6.81
N ALA A 396 -23.93 -3.03 -7.81
CA ALA A 396 -25.27 -2.67 -8.28
C ALA A 396 -26.38 -2.98 -7.26
N LEU A 397 -26.23 -4.03 -6.45
CA LEU A 397 -27.24 -4.47 -5.48
C LEU A 397 -27.08 -3.84 -4.10
N ASN A 398 -25.84 -3.55 -3.69
CA ASN A 398 -25.53 -3.15 -2.31
C ASN A 398 -24.71 -1.86 -2.24
N GLY A 399 -24.43 -1.19 -3.35
CA GLY A 399 -23.57 0.00 -3.44
C GLY A 399 -24.27 1.20 -4.07
N GLY A 400 -23.70 2.39 -3.86
CA GLY A 400 -24.15 3.66 -4.46
C GLY A 400 -23.40 4.04 -5.75
N GLY A 401 -22.64 3.12 -6.35
CA GLY A 401 -21.82 3.36 -7.54
C GLY A 401 -20.43 3.96 -7.29
N GLU A 402 -20.10 4.31 -6.05
CA GLU A 402 -18.76 4.80 -5.67
C GLU A 402 -17.92 3.72 -4.99
N VAL A 403 -16.61 3.71 -5.28
CA VAL A 403 -15.64 2.77 -4.70
C VAL A 403 -15.55 2.96 -3.19
N ASP A 404 -15.94 1.94 -2.41
CA ASP A 404 -15.81 1.96 -0.96
C ASP A 404 -14.43 1.42 -0.54
N ALA A 405 -13.48 2.33 -0.40
CA ALA A 405 -12.16 2.05 0.16
C ALA A 405 -12.14 2.11 1.71
N SER A 406 -13.29 2.10 2.41
CA SER A 406 -13.33 2.10 3.88
C SER A 406 -13.45 0.70 4.50
N LYS A 407 -13.96 -0.27 3.74
CA LYS A 407 -14.01 -1.70 4.13
C LYS A 407 -12.87 -2.47 3.45
N LEU A 408 -11.68 -2.28 3.98
CA LEU A 408 -10.43 -2.83 3.45
C LEU A 408 -10.17 -4.20 4.08
N VAL A 409 -10.73 -5.26 3.50
CA VAL A 409 -10.52 -6.65 3.95
C VAL A 409 -9.45 -7.32 3.11
N PHE A 410 -8.57 -8.08 3.77
CA PHE A 410 -7.51 -8.83 3.14
C PHE A 410 -8.04 -9.81 2.09
N ASN A 411 -7.49 -9.76 0.87
CA ASN A 411 -7.80 -10.65 -0.26
C ASN A 411 -9.21 -10.47 -0.87
N GLU A 412 -9.85 -9.33 -0.65
CA GLU A 412 -11.13 -8.98 -1.27
C GLU A 412 -10.98 -7.78 -2.23
N ILE A 413 -11.71 -7.83 -3.34
CA ILE A 413 -11.84 -6.67 -4.23
C ILE A 413 -12.75 -5.66 -3.52
N PRO A 414 -12.32 -4.40 -3.32
CA PRO A 414 -13.15 -3.41 -2.65
C PRO A 414 -14.53 -3.28 -3.30
N HIS A 415 -15.54 -2.98 -2.48
CA HIS A 415 -16.90 -2.82 -2.97
C HIS A 415 -16.97 -1.71 -4.02
N CYS A 416 -17.71 -1.94 -5.11
CA CYS A 416 -17.79 -1.01 -6.25
C CYS A 416 -16.46 -0.68 -6.93
N TYR A 417 -15.38 -1.45 -6.68
CA TYR A 417 -14.13 -1.24 -7.41
C TYR A 417 -14.36 -1.39 -8.92
N PHE A 418 -15.13 -2.37 -9.36
CA PHE A 418 -15.67 -2.43 -10.71
C PHE A 418 -17.14 -1.99 -10.69
N ASP A 419 -17.43 -0.97 -11.48
CA ASP A 419 -18.70 -0.22 -11.47
C ASP A 419 -19.31 -0.10 -12.87
N LEU A 420 -19.07 -1.09 -13.73
CA LEU A 420 -19.79 -1.18 -14.99
C LEU A 420 -21.29 -1.32 -14.69
N PRO A 421 -22.17 -0.56 -15.36
CA PRO A 421 -23.61 -0.64 -15.10
C PRO A 421 -24.13 -2.07 -15.28
N VAL A 422 -24.93 -2.53 -14.32
CA VAL A 422 -25.57 -3.84 -14.36
C VAL A 422 -27.05 -3.66 -14.73
N LYS A 423 -27.53 -4.42 -15.72
CA LYS A 423 -28.94 -4.42 -16.13
C LYS A 423 -29.55 -5.80 -15.94
N PHE A 424 -30.60 -5.87 -15.13
CA PHE A 424 -31.37 -7.10 -14.93
C PHE A 424 -32.45 -7.18 -16.00
N VAL A 425 -32.45 -8.26 -16.77
CA VAL A 425 -33.40 -8.47 -17.87
C VAL A 425 -34.18 -9.73 -17.59
N GLN A 426 -35.51 -9.61 -17.49
CA GLN A 426 -36.41 -10.74 -17.42
C GLN A 426 -37.22 -10.83 -18.72
N ARG A 427 -37.06 -11.93 -19.45
CA ARG A 427 -37.83 -12.20 -20.68
C ARG A 427 -38.86 -13.29 -20.42
N ASP A 428 -40.14 -12.90 -20.40
CA ASP A 428 -41.26 -13.85 -20.33
C ASP A 428 -41.66 -14.28 -21.75
N HIS A 429 -42.00 -15.56 -21.93
CA HIS A 429 -42.21 -16.15 -23.26
C HIS A 429 -43.47 -15.68 -24.02
N ASN A 430 -44.28 -14.79 -23.45
CA ASN A 430 -45.64 -14.50 -23.93
C ASN A 430 -45.88 -13.11 -24.56
N SER A 431 -44.84 -12.32 -24.86
CA SER A 431 -45.03 -10.95 -25.37
C SER A 431 -44.54 -10.68 -26.80
N CYS A 432 -44.49 -11.68 -27.69
CA CYS A 432 -44.32 -11.40 -29.12
C CYS A 432 -45.15 -12.36 -29.99
N GLY A 433 -46.48 -12.17 -29.95
CA GLY A 433 -47.40 -12.63 -31.00
C GLY A 433 -47.67 -11.48 -31.97
N LEU A 434 -47.05 -11.52 -33.15
CA LEU A 434 -47.40 -10.75 -34.36
C LEU A 434 -47.38 -9.21 -34.35
N MET A 435 -46.94 -8.49 -33.31
CA MET A 435 -46.69 -7.04 -33.40
C MET A 435 -45.54 -6.55 -32.50
N ASP A 436 -44.90 -5.47 -32.99
CA ASP A 436 -43.75 -4.69 -32.49
C ASP A 436 -43.48 -4.77 -30.97
N CYS A 437 -42.38 -5.43 -30.59
CA CYS A 437 -42.06 -5.72 -29.19
C CYS A 437 -41.48 -4.47 -28.49
N ARG A 438 -42.37 -3.62 -27.93
CA ARG A 438 -42.04 -2.47 -27.06
C ARG A 438 -42.19 -2.74 -25.56
N ALA A 439 -42.32 -3.99 -25.12
CA ALA A 439 -42.55 -4.31 -23.71
C ALA A 439 -41.55 -5.35 -23.18
N ASN A 440 -40.28 -4.98 -23.13
CA ASN A 440 -39.40 -5.55 -22.10
C ASN A 440 -39.82 -4.92 -20.77
N LYS A 441 -40.16 -5.72 -19.75
CA LYS A 441 -40.19 -5.20 -18.38
C LYS A 441 -38.74 -4.98 -17.97
N GLU A 442 -38.25 -3.80 -18.29
CA GLU A 442 -37.03 -3.25 -17.73
C GLU A 442 -37.37 -2.88 -16.29
N SER A 443 -36.82 -3.61 -15.33
CA SER A 443 -36.74 -3.10 -13.97
C SER A 443 -35.36 -2.48 -13.81
N ASP A 444 -35.31 -1.15 -13.80
CA ASP A 444 -34.31 -0.47 -12.99
C ASP A 444 -34.61 -0.89 -11.56
N ILE A 445 -33.70 -1.62 -10.92
CA ILE A 445 -33.82 -1.87 -9.49
C ILE A 445 -33.55 -0.51 -8.83
N GLU A 446 -34.59 0.12 -8.29
CA GLU A 446 -34.48 1.20 -7.30
C GLU A 446 -33.87 0.67 -5.99
#